data_AF-A0A926CXX8-F1
#
_entry.id   AF-A0A926CXX8-F1
#
_cell.length_a   1.000
_cell.length_b   1.000
_cell.length_c   1.000
_cell.angle_alpha   90.00
_cell.angle_beta   90.00
_cell.angle_gamma   90.00
#
_symmetry.space_group_name_H-M   'P 1'
#
loop_
_entity.id
_entity.type
_entity.pdbx_description
1 polymer ?
#
loop_
_entity_poly.entity_id
_entity_poly.type
_entity_poly.pdbx_seq_one_letter_code
_entity_poly.pdbx_strand_id
1 'polypeptide(L)' 'MVFVIGGSHGFSKELYETANTKISLSAMTFPHQLVRVIFAEQLYRAFTILHGEQYHH' A
#
# COMPACT_ATOMS: atom_id res chain seq x y z
N MET A 1 9.47 7.57 5.78
CA MET A 1 8.13 7.42 5.15
C MET A 1 7.36 6.38 5.95
N VAL A 2 6.07 6.60 6.21
CA VAL A 2 5.21 5.67 6.94
C VAL A 2 3.97 5.39 6.11
N PHE A 3 3.60 4.11 5.99
CA PHE A 3 2.35 3.68 5.37
C PHE A 3 1.43 3.11 6.44
N VAL A 4 0.15 3.44 6.35
CA VAL A 4 -0.87 2.97 7.29
C VAL A 4 -1.87 2.10 6.54
N ILE A 5 -2.20 0.94 7.11
CA ILE A 5 -3.20 0.00 6.59
C ILE A 5 -4.30 -0.10 7.64
N GLY A 6 -5.55 0.16 7.24
CA GLY A 6 -6.69 0.20 8.15
C GLY A 6 -7.13 -1.20 8.55
N GLY A 7 -7.90 -1.28 9.64
CA GLY A 7 -8.61 -2.50 10.04
C GLY A 7 -9.93 -2.67 9.28
N SER A 8 -10.76 -3.63 9.70
CA SER A 8 -12.04 -4.00 9.05
C SER A 8 -13.03 -2.86 8.81
N HIS A 9 -12.92 -1.77 9.57
CA HIS A 9 -13.80 -0.61 9.48
C HIS A 9 -13.14 0.60 8.80
N GLY A 10 -11.95 0.42 8.20
CA GLY A 10 -11.20 1.50 7.56
C GLY A 10 -10.45 2.38 8.56
N PHE A 11 -10.35 3.69 8.24
CA PHE A 11 -9.64 4.68 9.05
C PHE A 11 -10.60 5.71 9.65
N SER A 12 -10.18 6.35 10.74
CA SER A 12 -10.92 7.48 11.29
C SER A 12 -10.83 8.69 10.35
N LYS A 13 -11.79 9.63 10.48
CA LYS A 13 -11.83 10.83 9.64
C LYS A 13 -10.58 11.70 9.84
N GLU A 14 -10.12 11.80 11.08
CA GLU A 14 -8.94 12.58 11.48
C GLU A 14 -7.67 12.04 10.81
N LEU A 15 -7.58 10.72 10.62
CA LEU A 15 -6.45 10.12 9.90
C LEU A 15 -6.49 10.47 8.40
N TYR A 16 -7.68 10.52 7.80
CA TYR A 16 -7.82 10.93 6.40
C TYR A 16 -7.45 12.40 6.19
N GLU A 17 -7.72 13.28 7.16
CA GLU A 17 -7.40 14.70 7.11
C GLU A 17 -5.89 14.97 7.31
N THR A 18 -5.20 14.10 8.05
CA THR A 18 -3.75 14.22 8.31
C THR A 18 -2.87 13.50 7.28
N ALA A 19 -3.44 12.57 6.50
CA ALA A 19 -2.69 11.82 5.49
C ALA A 19 -2.21 12.73 4.34
N ASN A 20 -0.91 12.70 4.05
CA ASN A 20 -0.35 13.47 2.93
C ASN A 20 -0.85 12.97 1.57
N THR A 21 -1.16 11.68 1.45
CA THR A 21 -1.60 11.06 0.19
C THR A 21 -2.44 9.83 0.50
N LYS A 22 -3.38 9.52 -0.42
CA LYS A 22 -4.17 8.29 -0.41
C LYS A 22 -3.78 7.45 -1.64
N ILE A 23 -3.44 6.19 -1.42
CA ILE A 23 -3.08 5.23 -2.47
C ILE A 23 -4.14 4.14 -2.49
N SER A 24 -4.71 3.87 -3.67
CA SER A 24 -5.59 2.72 -3.89
C SER A 24 -4.81 1.58 -4.54
N LEU A 25 -4.91 0.36 -3.97
CA LEU A 25 -4.32 -0.84 -4.57
C LEU A 25 -5.19 -1.43 -5.67
N SER A 26 -6.50 -1.21 -5.61
CA SER A 26 -7.50 -1.74 -6.55
C SER A 26 -8.86 -1.12 -6.29
N ALA A 27 -9.79 -1.27 -7.24
CA ALA A 27 -11.22 -1.03 -6.99
C ALA A 27 -11.89 -2.16 -6.16
N MET A 28 -11.22 -3.31 -6.00
CA MET A 28 -11.71 -4.44 -5.21
C MET A 28 -11.46 -4.23 -3.70
N THR A 29 -12.30 -4.83 -2.86
CA THR A 29 -12.06 -4.90 -1.41
C THR A 29 -11.22 -6.15 -1.10
N PHE A 30 -10.02 -5.95 -0.57
CA PHE A 30 -9.14 -7.05 -0.16
C PHE A 30 -9.25 -7.33 1.36
N PRO A 31 -9.15 -8.61 1.78
CA PRO A 31 -8.96 -8.96 3.18
C PRO A 31 -7.71 -8.28 3.76
N HIS A 32 -7.79 -7.78 4.99
CA HIS A 32 -6.68 -7.05 5.66
C HIS A 32 -5.36 -7.82 5.71
N GLN A 33 -5.43 -9.15 5.82
CA GLN A 33 -4.25 -10.02 5.80
C GLN A 33 -3.52 -9.95 4.45
N LEU A 34 -4.27 -9.92 3.33
CA LEU A 34 -3.70 -9.87 1.98
C LEU A 34 -3.15 -8.49 1.64
N VAL A 35 -3.80 -7.41 2.09
CA VAL A 35 -3.35 -6.03 1.81
C VAL A 35 -1.89 -5.82 2.21
N ARG A 36 -1.47 -6.36 3.36
CA ARG A 36 -0.09 -6.24 3.84
C ARG A 36 0.92 -6.89 2.90
N VAL A 37 0.63 -8.11 2.44
CA VAL A 37 1.53 -8.86 1.55
C VAL A 37 1.58 -8.22 0.15
N ILE A 38 0.42 -7.86 -0.40
CA ILE A 38 0.33 -7.18 -1.71
C ILE A 38 1.09 -5.86 -1.66
N PHE A 39 0.87 -5.05 -0.63
CA PHE A 39 1.54 -3.77 -0.51
C PHE A 39 3.06 -3.91 -0.33
N ALA A 40 3.53 -4.88 0.48
CA ALA A 40 4.95 -5.14 0.66
C ALA A 40 5.63 -5.56 -0.66
N GLU A 41 4.97 -6.39 -1.46
CA GLU A 41 5.47 -6.78 -2.77
C GLU A 41 5.57 -5.58 -3.73
N GLN A 42 4.55 -4.72 -3.75
CA GLN A 42 4.55 -3.53 -4.60
C GLN A 42 5.62 -2.52 -4.17
N LEU A 43 5.92 -2.44 -2.86
CA LEU A 43 7.01 -1.61 -2.36
C LEU A 43 8.37 -2.18 -2.80
N TYR A 44 8.57 -3.49 -2.65
CA TYR A 44 9.78 -4.17 -3.16
C TYR A 44 9.96 -3.92 -4.66
N ARG A 45 8.91 -4.15 -5.46
CA ARG A 45 8.86 -3.84 -6.90
C ARG A 45 9.31 -2.42 -7.22
N ALA A 46 8.76 -1.44 -6.49
CA ALA A 46 9.10 -0.04 -6.71
C ALA A 46 10.60 0.22 -6.48
N PHE A 47 11.17 -0.35 -5.43
CA PHE A 47 12.61 -0.25 -5.18
C PHE A 47 13.43 -0.97 -6.26
N THR A 48 13.08 -2.18 -6.67
CA THR A 48 13.81 -2.91 -7.72
C THR A 48 13.85 -2.10 -9.03
N ILE A 49 12.72 -1.50 -9.43
CA ILE A 49 12.64 -0.61 -10.60
C ILE A 49 13.55 0.61 -10.42
N LEU A 50 13.52 1.26 -9.26
CA LEU A 50 14.36 2.44 -8.97
C LEU A 50 15.86 2.13 -8.98
N HIS A 51 16.25 0.89 -8.65
CA HIS A 51 17.64 0.44 -8.70
C HIS A 51 18.06 -0.05 -10.10
N GLY A 52 17.15 -0.06 -11.08
CA GLY A 52 17.42 -0.57 -12.42
C GLY A 52 17.63 -2.09 -12.48
N GLU A 53 17.20 -2.81 -11.45
CA GLU A 53 17.26 -4.26 -11.38
C GLU A 53 16.11 -4.88 -12.19
N GLN A 54 16.35 -6.05 -12.79
CA GLN A 54 15.28 -6.80 -13.43
C GLN A 54 14.35 -7.39 -12.37
N TYR A 55 13.17 -6.81 -12.26
CA TYR A 55 12.12 -7.28 -11.36
C TYR A 55 11.17 -8.28 -12.04
N HIS A 56 10.96 -8.09 -13.35
CA HIS A 56 10.25 -9.00 -14.25
C HIS A 56 11.12 -9.24 -15.47
N HIS A 57 10.86 -10.35 -16.18
CA HIS A 57 11.44 -10.60 -17.50
C HIS A 57 11.21 -9.41 -18.43
#